data_AF-A0A7C4JU36-F1
#
_entry.id   AF-A0A7C4JU36-F1
#
_cell.length_a   1.000
_cell.length_b   1.000
_cell.length_c   1.000
_cell.angle_alpha   90.00
_cell.angle_beta   90.00
_cell.angle_gamma   90.00
#
_symmetry.space_group_name_H-M   'P 1'
#
loop_
_entity.id
_entity.type
_entity.pdbx_description
1 polymer ?
#
loop_
_entity_poly.entity_id
_entity_poly.type
_entity_poly.pdbx_seq_one_letter_code
_entity_poly.pdbx_strand_id
1 'polypeptide(L)'
;MLILHKIWACHKASPYLDVEDWMDIEKSLIGLTVQEQSEKPSPPTRRAERIIEGIFFLCAIVSVLTTAGIIFVLIQETILFFNEVSIIEFFTDTRWTPLFASKRFGVLPLVTGTLMVSFYAMLVALPIGLLAATYLSEFASPRAR
;
A
#
# COMPACT_ATOMS: atom_id res chain seq x y z
N MET A 1 -1.19 19.45 -25.96
CA MET A 1 -2.33 19.07 -26.83
C MET A 1 -1.94 18.08 -27.93
N LEU A 2 -0.82 18.25 -28.63
CA LEU A 2 -0.34 17.28 -29.66
C LEU A 2 0.15 15.92 -29.11
N ILE A 3 0.66 15.88 -27.87
CA ILE A 3 1.18 14.65 -27.24
C ILE A 3 0.03 13.70 -26.83
N LEU A 4 -1.06 14.26 -26.29
CA LEU A 4 -2.25 13.48 -25.90
C LEU A 4 -2.98 12.89 -27.12
N HIS A 5 -2.94 13.57 -28.27
CA HIS A 5 -3.54 13.04 -29.50
C HIS A 5 -2.73 11.87 -30.09
N LYS A 6 -1.39 11.89 -29.99
CA LYS A 6 -0.54 10.76 -30.41
C LYS A 6 -0.70 9.54 -29.50
N ILE A 7 -0.85 9.77 -28.19
CA ILE A 7 -1.10 8.69 -27.23
C ILE A 7 -2.49 8.06 -27.45
N TRP A 8 -3.52 8.88 -27.69
CA TRP A 8 -4.88 8.40 -27.98
C TRP A 8 -4.97 7.69 -29.35
N ALA A 9 -4.26 8.16 -30.37
CA ALA A 9 -4.18 7.49 -31.67
C ALA A 9 -3.43 6.15 -31.59
N CYS A 10 -2.39 6.06 -30.76
CA CYS A 10 -1.68 4.80 -30.51
C CYS A 10 -2.57 3.79 -29.77
N HIS A 11 -3.38 4.24 -28.81
CA HIS A 11 -4.32 3.39 -28.07
C HIS A 11 -5.46 2.83 -28.96
N LYS A 12 -5.84 3.52 -30.04
CA LYS A 12 -6.96 3.09 -30.91
C LYS A 12 -6.55 2.15 -32.05
N ALA A 13 -5.24 2.03 -32.32
CA ALA A 13 -4.71 1.31 -33.47
C ALA A 13 -4.37 -0.17 -33.21
N SER A 14 -4.57 -0.71 -32.00
CA SER A 14 -4.33 -2.13 -31.72
C SER A 14 -5.56 -2.85 -31.15
N PRO A 15 -6.44 -3.40 -32.02
CA PRO A 15 -7.49 -4.35 -31.65
C PRO A 15 -6.96 -5.79 -31.48
N TYR A 16 -5.65 -6.00 -31.55
CA TYR A 16 -4.94 -7.29 -31.48
C TYR A 16 -3.74 -7.23 -30.51
N LEU A 17 -3.79 -6.37 -29.48
CA LEU A 17 -2.82 -6.42 -28.38
C LEU A 17 -3.46 -7.12 -27.19
N ASP A 18 -3.17 -8.41 -27.04
CA ASP A 18 -3.50 -9.17 -25.85
C ASP A 18 -2.71 -8.63 -24.65
N VAL A 19 -3.24 -8.82 -23.44
CA VAL A 19 -2.60 -8.41 -22.16
C VAL A 19 -1.17 -8.95 -22.03
N GLU A 20 -0.88 -10.03 -22.74
CA GLU A 20 0.43 -10.68 -22.86
C GLU A 20 1.46 -9.84 -23.60
N ASP A 21 1.09 -9.16 -24.69
CA ASP A 21 2.00 -8.28 -25.45
C ASP A 21 2.36 -7.04 -24.62
N TRP A 22 1.40 -6.49 -23.86
CA TRP A 22 1.67 -5.41 -22.92
C TRP A 22 2.60 -5.86 -21.80
N MET A 23 2.44 -7.08 -21.28
CA MET A 23 3.29 -7.64 -20.23
C MET A 23 4.68 -8.03 -20.74
N ASP A 24 4.84 -8.41 -22.01
CA ASP A 24 6.15 -8.64 -22.63
C ASP A 24 6.87 -7.33 -22.98
N ILE A 25 6.13 -6.29 -23.40
CA ILE A 25 6.67 -4.93 -23.51
C ILE A 25 7.07 -4.41 -22.14
N GLU A 26 6.27 -4.63 -21.09
CA GLU A 26 6.61 -4.24 -19.72
C GLU A 26 7.79 -5.05 -19.18
N LYS A 27 7.87 -6.38 -19.38
CA LYS A 27 9.05 -7.18 -19.01
C LYS A 27 10.29 -6.79 -19.79
N SER A 28 10.15 -6.45 -21.07
CA SER A 28 11.26 -5.95 -21.88
C SER A 28 11.71 -4.58 -21.40
N LEU A 29 10.79 -3.68 -21.04
CA LEU A 29 11.09 -2.37 -20.49
C LEU A 29 11.68 -2.47 -19.08
N ILE A 30 11.10 -3.29 -18.20
CA ILE A 30 11.62 -3.58 -16.87
C ILE A 30 13.01 -4.23 -16.99
N GLY A 31 13.18 -5.18 -17.91
CA GLY A 31 14.46 -5.81 -18.23
C GLY A 31 15.51 -4.80 -18.69
N LEU A 32 15.15 -3.87 -19.56
CA LEU A 32 16.02 -2.77 -19.97
C LEU A 32 16.31 -1.80 -18.81
N THR A 33 15.33 -1.49 -17.95
CA THR A 33 15.54 -0.65 -16.76
C THR A 33 16.41 -1.31 -15.69
N VAL A 34 16.34 -2.63 -15.53
CA VAL A 34 17.12 -3.40 -14.56
C VAL A 34 18.55 -3.62 -15.07
N GLN A 35 18.73 -3.82 -16.38
CA GLN A 35 20.06 -3.92 -16.98
C GLN A 35 20.83 -2.60 -16.91
N GLU A 36 20.14 -1.45 -17.02
CA GLU A 36 20.78 -0.13 -16.89
C GLU A 36 21.16 0.21 -15.42
N GLN A 37 20.54 -0.45 -14.43
CA GLN A 37 20.89 -0.29 -13.00
C GLN A 37 22.06 -1.17 -12.54
N SER A 38 22.55 -2.10 -13.39
CA SER A 38 23.63 -3.03 -13.07
C SER A 38 24.96 -2.66 -13.75
N GLU A 39 25.25 -1.37 -13.92
CA GLU A 39 26.63 -0.96 -14.15
C GLU A 39 27.43 -1.21 -12.87
N LYS A 40 28.35 -2.19 -12.92
CA LYS A 40 29.16 -2.67 -11.79
C LYS A 40 29.71 -1.46 -11.02
N PRO A 41 29.28 -1.22 -9.76
CA PRO A 41 29.82 -0.11 -8.99
C PRO A 41 31.33 -0.32 -8.88
N SER A 42 32.10 0.69 -9.29
CA SER A 42 33.55 0.73 -9.00
C SER A 42 33.74 0.48 -7.50
N PRO A 43 34.74 -0.33 -7.09
CA PRO A 43 34.89 -0.67 -5.68
C PRO A 43 34.97 0.63 -4.87
N PRO A 44 34.03 0.87 -3.93
CA PRO A 44 34.01 2.12 -3.20
C PRO A 44 35.36 2.27 -2.50
N THR A 45 35.91 3.48 -2.54
CA THR A 45 37.11 3.75 -1.75
C THR A 45 36.80 3.41 -0.29
N ARG A 46 37.79 2.91 0.45
CA ARG A 46 37.64 2.46 1.86
C ARG A 46 36.99 3.51 2.79
N ARG A 47 37.01 4.79 2.39
CA ARG A 47 36.30 5.91 3.04
C ARG A 47 34.83 5.98 2.65
N ALA A 48 34.49 5.81 1.38
CA ALA A 48 33.12 5.78 0.89
C ALA A 48 32.33 4.62 1.49
N GLU A 49 32.94 3.43 1.62
CA GLU A 49 32.32 2.27 2.26
C GLU A 49 31.90 2.58 3.72
N ARG A 50 32.80 3.18 4.50
CA ARG A 50 32.53 3.57 5.89
C ARG A 50 31.47 4.67 6.02
N ILE A 51 31.40 5.60 5.07
CA ILE A 51 30.37 6.65 5.04
C ILE A 51 29.00 6.04 4.75
N ILE A 52 28.92 5.14 3.75
CA ILE A 52 27.68 4.44 3.41
C ILE A 52 27.21 3.60 4.60
N GLU A 53 28.07 2.78 5.19
CA GLU A 53 27.76 2.01 6.39
C GLU A 53 27.27 2.88 7.54
N GLY A 54 27.93 4.03 7.78
CA GLY A 54 27.52 5.00 8.80
C GLY A 54 26.15 5.63 8.54
N ILE A 55 25.84 5.96 7.27
CA ILE A 55 24.52 6.52 6.89
C ILE A 55 23.43 5.47 7.04
N PHE A 56 23.67 4.22 6.61
CA PHE A 56 22.71 3.13 6.79
C PHE A 56 22.47 2.84 8.26
N PHE A 57 23.50 2.85 9.09
CA PHE A 57 23.39 2.67 10.54
C PHE A 57 22.62 3.82 11.20
N LEU A 58 22.90 5.06 10.84
CA LEU A 58 22.15 6.23 11.31
C LEU A 58 20.68 6.16 10.87
N CYS A 59 20.41 5.79 9.62
CA CYS A 59 19.06 5.61 9.09
C CYS A 59 18.28 4.56 9.89
N ALA A 60 18.92 3.41 10.17
CA ALA A 60 18.33 2.36 10.98
C ALA A 60 18.03 2.83 12.41
N ILE A 61 18.97 3.52 13.07
CA ILE A 61 18.76 4.08 14.40
C ILE A 61 17.61 5.08 14.40
N VAL A 62 17.59 6.01 13.44
CA VAL A 62 16.53 7.02 13.33
C VAL A 62 15.17 6.35 13.14
N SER A 63 15.06 5.35 12.26
CA SER A 63 13.82 4.61 12.04
C SER A 63 13.29 3.94 13.32
N VAL A 64 14.16 3.24 14.05
CA VAL A 64 13.81 2.61 15.33
C VAL A 64 13.41 3.66 16.36
N LEU A 65 14.16 4.77 16.45
CA LEU A 65 13.88 5.86 17.38
C LEU A 65 12.55 6.55 17.06
N THR A 66 12.23 6.79 15.78
CA THR A 66 10.92 7.32 15.37
C THR A 66 9.80 6.37 15.76
N THR A 67 9.98 5.06 15.53
CA THR A 67 8.96 4.06 15.92
C THR A 67 8.75 4.03 17.43
N ALA A 68 9.84 4.04 18.20
CA ALA A 68 9.78 4.11 19.67
C ALA A 68 9.14 5.41 20.15
N GLY A 69 9.43 6.54 19.50
CA GLY A 69 8.84 7.84 19.79
C GLY A 69 7.33 7.86 19.57
N ILE A 70 6.85 7.29 18.46
CA ILE A 70 5.42 7.15 18.18
C ILE A 70 4.76 6.32 19.29
N ILE A 71 5.33 5.17 19.65
CA ILE A 71 4.78 4.31 20.72
C ILE A 71 4.72 5.08 22.04
N PHE A 72 5.78 5.81 22.40
CA PHE A 72 5.83 6.60 23.62
C PHE A 72 4.73 7.68 23.69
N VAL A 73 4.56 8.44 22.60
CA VAL A 73 3.50 9.45 22.49
C VAL A 73 2.11 8.81 22.61
N LEU A 74 1.89 7.70 21.90
CA LEU A 74 0.61 6.98 21.96
C LEU A 74 0.30 6.48 23.36
N ILE A 75 1.28 5.97 24.12
CA ILE A 75 1.08 5.52 25.51
C ILE A 75 0.68 6.69 26.40
N GLN A 76 1.37 7.82 26.31
CA GLN A 76 1.06 9.00 27.13
C GLN A 76 -0.36 9.52 26.87
N GLU A 77 -0.72 9.69 25.59
CA GLU A 77 -2.08 10.10 25.19
C GLU A 77 -3.13 9.09 25.62
N THR A 78 -2.83 7.79 25.52
CA THR A 78 -3.74 6.71 25.94
C THR A 78 -3.99 6.72 27.45
N ILE A 79 -2.96 6.95 28.26
CA ILE A 79 -3.10 7.05 29.72
C ILE A 79 -3.95 8.30 30.09
N LEU A 80 -3.68 9.44 29.44
CA LEU A 80 -4.46 10.66 29.64
C LEU A 80 -5.94 10.44 29.26
N PHE A 81 -6.18 9.73 28.16
CA PHE A 81 -7.52 9.38 27.67
C PHE A 81 -8.30 8.49 28.65
N PHE A 82 -7.65 7.47 29.26
CA PHE A 82 -8.30 6.60 30.23
C PHE A 82 -8.60 7.25 31.59
N ASN A 83 -7.97 8.39 31.90
CA ASN A 83 -8.38 9.19 33.07
C ASN A 83 -9.71 9.90 32.86
N GLU A 84 -10.02 10.30 31.62
CA GLU A 84 -11.25 11.00 31.26
C GLU A 84 -12.40 10.03 30.91
N VAL A 85 -12.07 8.83 30.41
CA VAL A 85 -13.04 7.85 29.91
C VAL A 85 -12.80 6.49 30.55
N SER A 86 -13.82 5.94 31.22
CA SER A 86 -13.73 4.62 31.81
C SER A 86 -13.62 3.52 30.74
N ILE A 87 -12.76 2.51 30.98
CA ILE A 87 -12.52 1.40 30.05
C ILE A 87 -13.83 0.67 29.70
N ILE A 88 -14.73 0.54 30.67
CA ILE A 88 -16.03 -0.14 30.49
C ILE A 88 -16.89 0.67 29.52
N GLU A 89 -17.05 1.98 29.73
CA GLU A 89 -17.81 2.83 28.82
C GLU A 89 -17.20 2.86 27.42
N PHE A 90 -15.87 2.85 27.28
CA PHE A 90 -15.19 2.75 25.98
C PHE A 90 -15.61 1.50 25.19
N PHE A 91 -15.76 0.34 25.86
CA PHE A 91 -16.17 -0.91 25.21
C PHE A 91 -17.70 -1.02 25.04
N THR A 92 -18.52 -0.50 25.95
CA THR A 92 -19.99 -0.64 25.88
C THR A 92 -20.72 0.52 25.19
N ASP A 93 -20.09 1.68 25.00
CA ASP A 93 -20.73 2.81 24.34
C ASP A 93 -20.97 2.53 22.85
N THR A 94 -22.20 2.82 22.42
CA THR A 94 -22.64 2.63 21.03
C THR A 94 -22.61 3.92 20.21
N ARG A 95 -22.17 5.03 20.82
CA ARG A 95 -22.13 6.36 20.22
C ARG A 95 -20.68 6.86 20.12
N TRP A 96 -20.34 7.40 18.95
CA TRP A 96 -19.08 8.11 18.72
C TRP A 96 -19.39 9.61 18.61
N THR A 97 -19.26 10.35 19.71
CA THR A 97 -19.58 11.78 19.77
C THR A 97 -18.44 12.58 20.43
N PRO A 98 -17.33 12.83 19.71
CA PRO A 98 -16.21 13.63 20.23
C PRO A 98 -16.51 15.14 20.27
N LEU A 99 -17.53 15.61 19.54
CA LEU A 99 -17.86 17.03 19.38
C LEU A 99 -18.84 17.59 20.44
N PHE A 100 -19.51 16.73 21.20
CA PHE A 100 -20.52 17.16 22.18
C PHE A 100 -19.93 17.21 23.59
N ALA A 101 -20.51 18.03 24.47
CA ALA A 101 -20.03 18.26 25.84
C ALA A 101 -19.86 16.95 26.66
N SER A 102 -20.63 15.91 26.34
CA SER A 102 -20.39 14.54 26.79
C SER A 102 -19.54 13.78 25.75
N LYS A 103 -18.22 13.79 25.91
CA LYS A 103 -17.29 13.03 25.05
C LYS A 103 -17.55 11.53 25.25
N ARG A 104 -18.05 10.86 24.21
CA ARG A 104 -18.30 9.41 24.18
C ARG A 104 -17.50 8.80 23.05
N PHE A 105 -16.61 7.86 23.39
CA PHE A 105 -15.67 7.22 22.47
C PHE A 105 -15.91 5.72 22.43
N GLY A 106 -17.08 5.29 21.95
CA GLY A 106 -17.39 3.87 21.81
C GLY A 106 -16.57 3.18 20.73
N VAL A 107 -15.89 2.08 21.05
CA VAL A 107 -15.10 1.31 20.06
C VAL A 107 -15.99 0.49 19.10
N LEU A 108 -17.18 0.10 19.54
CA LEU A 108 -18.16 -0.69 18.79
C LEU A 108 -18.50 -0.14 17.40
N PRO A 109 -18.86 1.16 17.23
CA PRO A 109 -19.13 1.72 15.89
C PRO A 109 -17.92 1.69 14.95
N LEU A 110 -16.69 1.80 15.46
CA LEU A 110 -15.48 1.71 14.63
C LEU A 110 -15.24 0.29 14.13
N VAL A 111 -15.34 -0.69 15.02
CA VAL A 111 -15.15 -2.10 14.68
C VAL A 111 -16.24 -2.55 13.70
N THR A 112 -17.50 -2.25 13.99
CA THR A 112 -18.61 -2.60 13.09
C THR A 112 -18.53 -1.88 11.75
N GLY A 113 -18.11 -0.62 11.71
CA GLY A 113 -17.85 0.11 10.47
C GLY A 113 -16.77 -0.56 9.62
N THR A 114 -15.65 -0.93 10.23
CA THR A 114 -14.54 -1.60 9.52
C THR A 114 -14.97 -2.97 8.99
N LEU A 115 -15.65 -3.77 9.83
CA LEU A 115 -16.17 -5.07 9.43
C LEU A 115 -17.19 -4.96 8.29
N MET A 116 -18.09 -3.98 8.34
CA MET A 116 -19.06 -3.72 7.27
C MET A 116 -18.34 -3.38 5.96
N VAL A 117 -17.39 -2.45 5.98
CA VAL A 117 -16.64 -2.05 4.78
C VAL A 117 -15.84 -3.22 4.22
N SER A 118 -15.10 -3.96 5.05
CA SER A 118 -14.36 -5.16 4.62
C SER A 118 -15.28 -6.23 4.05
N PHE A 119 -16.46 -6.44 4.63
CA PHE A 119 -17.45 -7.39 4.14
C PHE A 119 -17.95 -7.00 2.76
N TYR A 120 -18.38 -5.75 2.55
CA TYR A 120 -18.81 -5.27 1.24
C TYR A 120 -17.66 -5.28 0.22
N ALA A 121 -16.44 -4.95 0.64
CA ALA A 121 -15.26 -5.04 -0.21
C ALA A 121 -15.03 -6.47 -0.70
N MET A 122 -15.08 -7.48 0.18
CA MET A 122 -14.99 -8.89 -0.22
C MET A 122 -16.15 -9.31 -1.13
N LEU A 123 -17.37 -8.88 -0.82
CA LEU A 123 -18.57 -9.21 -1.60
C LEU A 123 -18.44 -8.73 -3.05
N VAL A 124 -17.81 -7.59 -3.29
CA VAL A 124 -17.59 -7.05 -4.64
C VAL A 124 -16.27 -7.56 -5.26
N ALA A 125 -15.20 -7.66 -4.49
CA ALA A 125 -13.89 -8.08 -4.99
C ALA A 125 -13.85 -9.56 -5.38
N LEU A 126 -14.51 -10.44 -4.63
CA LEU A 126 -14.55 -11.88 -4.91
C LEU A 126 -15.19 -12.22 -6.26
N PRO A 127 -16.40 -11.76 -6.62
CA PRO A 127 -16.99 -12.09 -7.91
C PRO A 127 -16.21 -11.47 -9.07
N ILE A 128 -15.72 -10.23 -8.94
CA ILE A 128 -14.91 -9.58 -9.99
C ILE A 128 -13.58 -10.31 -10.18
N GLY A 129 -12.89 -10.63 -9.08
CA GLY A 129 -11.62 -11.35 -9.12
C GLY A 129 -11.76 -12.77 -9.65
N LEU A 130 -12.82 -13.49 -9.25
CA LEU A 130 -13.11 -14.83 -9.75
C LEU A 130 -13.46 -14.80 -11.24
N LEU A 131 -14.30 -13.86 -11.68
CA LEU A 131 -14.64 -13.69 -13.09
C LEU A 131 -13.39 -13.39 -13.93
N ALA A 132 -12.52 -12.48 -13.48
CA ALA A 132 -11.26 -12.17 -14.16
C ALA A 132 -10.34 -13.40 -14.26
N ALA A 133 -10.21 -14.16 -13.18
CA ALA A 133 -9.39 -15.38 -13.16
C ALA A 133 -9.94 -16.47 -14.10
N THR A 134 -11.26 -16.69 -14.08
CA THR A 134 -11.91 -17.67 -14.97
C THR A 134 -11.84 -17.25 -16.44
N TYR A 135 -12.03 -15.96 -16.74
CA TYR A 135 -11.89 -15.43 -18.09
C TYR A 135 -10.46 -15.63 -18.60
N LEU A 136 -9.44 -15.26 -17.82
CA LEU A 136 -8.06 -15.48 -18.24
C LEU A 136 -7.74 -16.97 -18.42
N SER A 137 -8.23 -17.85 -17.54
CA SER A 137 -7.99 -19.30 -17.68
C SER A 137 -8.66 -19.91 -18.91
N GLU A 138 -9.77 -19.36 -19.39
CA GLU A 138 -10.50 -19.87 -20.56
C GLU A 138 -9.99 -19.24 -21.86
N PHE A 139 -9.62 -17.96 -21.83
CA PHE A 139 -9.17 -17.20 -23.00
C PHE A 139 -7.64 -17.13 -23.15
N ALA A 140 -6.86 -17.64 -22.21
CA ALA A 140 -5.41 -17.78 -22.35
C ALA A 140 -5.10 -18.81 -23.44
N SER A 141 -4.36 -18.36 -24.45
CA SER A 141 -3.94 -19.18 -25.59
C SER A 141 -3.05 -20.36 -25.15
N PRO A 142 -2.90 -21.42 -25.96
CA PRO A 142 -2.05 -22.57 -25.64
C PRO A 142 -0.57 -22.26 -25.34
N ARG A 143 -0.10 -21.02 -25.58
CA ARG A 143 1.25 -20.55 -25.25
C ARG A 143 1.37 -19.95 -23.84
N ALA A 144 0.26 -19.62 -23.19
CA ALA A 144 0.18 -19.04 -21.85
C ALA A 144 -0.47 -19.97 -20.80
N ARG A 145 -0.77 -21.21 -21.20
CA ARG A 145 -1.21 -22.29 -20.30
C ARG A 145 -0.05 -22.87 -19.51
#